data_AF-A0A7W9AY80-F1
#
_entry.id   AF-A0A7W9AY80-F1
#
_cell.length_a   1.000
_cell.length_b   1.000
_cell.length_c   1.000
_cell.angle_alpha   90.00
_cell.angle_beta   90.00
_cell.angle_gamma   90.00
#
_symmetry.space_group_name_H-M   'P 1'
#
loop_
_entity.id
_entity.type
_entity.pdbx_description
1 polymer ?
#
loop_
_entity_poly.entity_id
_entity_poly.type
_entity_poly.pdbx_seq_one_letter_code
_entity_poly.pdbx_strand_id
1 'polypeptide(L)'
;MSFLKRLFGGGSASETPAEPKEAGRLEHKDFLIVATPYSEGGQYQVCGVISKTIDGELKEYRFVRADRCPGIEDAASIALNKGRQIVDEQGERIFG
;
A
#
# COMPACT_ATOMS: atom_id res chain seq x y z
N MET A 1 -14.92 11.55 -28.27
CA MET A 1 -13.74 10.75 -28.66
C MET A 1 -12.53 11.27 -27.89
N SER A 2 -12.19 10.63 -26.77
CA SER A 2 -10.82 10.50 -26.25
C SER A 2 -10.80 9.82 -24.89
N PHE A 3 -10.26 8.60 -24.89
CA PHE A 3 -9.23 8.11 -23.97
C PHE A 3 -9.48 8.18 -22.46
N LEU A 4 -10.60 7.65 -21.97
CA LEU A 4 -10.62 7.06 -20.62
C LEU A 4 -9.98 5.66 -20.69
N LYS A 5 -8.65 5.67 -20.83
CA LYS A 5 -7.84 4.46 -20.94
C LYS A 5 -7.76 3.80 -19.56
N ARG A 6 -8.59 2.79 -19.39
CA ARG A 6 -8.42 1.59 -18.55
C ARG A 6 -7.00 1.52 -17.94
N LEU A 7 -6.88 1.96 -16.69
CA LEU A 7 -5.76 1.62 -15.81
C LEU A 7 -6.21 0.47 -14.89
N PHE A 8 -6.68 -0.61 -15.51
CA PHE A 8 -6.73 -1.93 -14.89
C PHE A 8 -5.79 -2.80 -15.72
N GLY A 9 -4.51 -2.74 -15.35
CA GLY A 9 -3.40 -3.43 -16.02
C GLY A 9 -3.26 -4.85 -15.50
N GLY A 10 -3.95 -5.78 -16.15
CA GLY A 10 -3.67 -7.21 -16.09
C GLY A 10 -2.62 -7.60 -17.12
N GLY A 11 -1.51 -8.16 -16.65
CA GLY A 11 -0.61 -9.06 -17.41
C GLY A 11 0.51 -8.41 -18.22
N SER A 12 1.75 -8.53 -17.72
CA SER A 12 2.88 -9.20 -18.40
C SER A 12 4.15 -9.05 -17.57
N ALA A 13 4.91 -10.15 -17.48
CA ALA A 13 6.19 -10.22 -16.81
C ALA A 13 7.23 -9.29 -17.45
N SER A 14 7.95 -8.55 -16.62
CA SER A 14 9.24 -7.93 -16.97
C SER A 14 10.03 -7.80 -15.67
N GLU A 15 11.21 -8.42 -15.65
CA GLU A 15 12.25 -8.26 -14.63
C GLU A 15 12.74 -6.81 -14.63
N THR A 16 12.08 -5.99 -13.83
CA THR A 16 12.58 -4.73 -13.29
C THR A 16 12.48 -4.91 -11.77
N PRO A 17 13.34 -4.32 -10.90
CA PRO A 17 13.13 -4.39 -9.46
C PRO A 17 11.70 -3.94 -9.20
N ALA A 18 10.83 -4.88 -8.88
CA ALA A 18 9.40 -4.68 -9.04
C ALA A 18 9.02 -3.54 -8.10
N GLU A 19 8.71 -2.38 -8.67
CA GLU A 19 8.06 -1.32 -7.92
C GLU A 19 6.89 -1.99 -7.19
N PRO A 20 6.76 -1.81 -5.87
CA PRO A 20 5.78 -2.54 -5.09
C PRO A 20 4.44 -2.39 -5.77
N LYS A 21 3.86 -3.51 -6.21
CA LYS A 21 2.62 -3.45 -6.97
C LYS A 21 1.55 -2.91 -6.03
N GLU A 22 1.07 -1.70 -6.29
CA GLU A 22 -0.06 -1.13 -5.55
C GLU A 22 -1.25 -2.07 -5.72
N ALA A 23 -1.53 -2.84 -4.67
CA ALA A 23 -2.56 -3.88 -4.69
C ALA A 23 -3.88 -3.37 -4.11
N GLY A 24 -3.88 -2.16 -3.56
CA GLY A 24 -5.07 -1.47 -3.08
C GLY A 24 -4.68 -0.15 -2.43
N ARG A 25 -5.63 0.79 -2.39
CA ARG A 25 -5.47 2.07 -1.69
C ARG A 25 -6.78 2.49 -1.03
N LEU A 26 -6.70 3.25 0.04
CA LEU A 26 -7.84 3.91 0.65
C LEU A 26 -7.45 5.20 1.34
N GLU A 27 -8.42 6.09 1.46
CA GLU A 27 -8.31 7.31 2.25
C GLU A 27 -8.96 7.11 3.62
N HIS A 28 -8.32 7.64 4.65
CA HIS A 28 -8.81 7.59 6.03
C HIS A 28 -8.27 8.75 6.85
N LYS A 29 -9.15 9.61 7.38
CA LYS A 29 -8.77 10.76 8.25
C LYS A 29 -7.69 11.68 7.64
N ASP A 30 -7.83 11.97 6.34
CA ASP A 30 -6.85 12.75 5.55
C ASP A 30 -5.49 12.07 5.36
N PHE A 31 -5.37 10.78 5.66
CA PHE A 31 -4.23 9.95 5.27
C PHE A 31 -4.59 9.11 4.03
N LEU A 32 -3.61 8.95 3.15
CA LEU A 32 -3.65 7.96 2.08
C LEU A 32 -2.91 6.70 2.55
N ILE A 33 -3.59 5.56 2.50
CA ILE A 33 -3.01 4.25 2.84
C ILE A 33 -2.94 3.44 1.55
N VAL A 34 -1.74 3.00 1.19
CA VAL A 34 -1.47 2.21 -0.02
C VAL A 34 -0.88 0.86 0.39
N ALA A 35 -1.55 -0.22 0.02
CA ALA A 35 -1.03 -1.57 0.17
C ALA A 35 -0.01 -1.86 -0.93
N THR A 36 1.18 -2.29 -0.53
CA THR A 36 2.33 -2.51 -1.41
C THR A 36 2.92 -3.93 -1.27
N PRO A 37 2.10 -4.99 -1.18
CA PRO A 37 2.58 -6.35 -0.95
C PRO A 37 3.55 -6.80 -2.05
N TYR A 38 4.61 -7.48 -1.65
CA TYR A 38 5.62 -8.03 -2.56
C TYR A 38 5.79 -9.54 -2.34
N SER A 39 6.15 -10.26 -3.41
CA SER A 39 6.37 -11.71 -3.33
C SER A 39 7.69 -12.02 -2.62
N GLU A 40 7.62 -12.88 -1.62
CA GLU A 40 8.76 -13.38 -0.85
C GLU A 40 8.51 -14.85 -0.47
N GLY A 41 9.36 -15.75 -0.97
CA GLY A 41 9.25 -17.19 -0.65
C GLY A 41 7.96 -17.87 -1.15
N GLY A 42 7.39 -17.39 -2.26
CA GLY A 42 6.13 -17.92 -2.81
C GLY A 42 4.87 -17.46 -2.09
N GLN A 43 5.01 -16.52 -1.15
CA GLN A 43 3.91 -15.83 -0.48
C GLN A 43 4.05 -14.32 -0.67
N TYR A 44 3.04 -13.54 -0.31
CA TYR A 44 3.04 -12.09 -0.37
C TYR A 44 3.20 -11.51 1.03
N GLN A 45 4.20 -10.66 1.21
CA GLN A 45 4.43 -9.94 2.47
C GLN A 45 3.33 -8.90 2.68
N VAL A 46 2.75 -8.86 3.89
CA VAL A 46 1.80 -7.81 4.26
C VAL A 46 2.56 -6.51 4.56
N CYS A 47 2.47 -5.54 3.66
CA CYS A 47 3.12 -4.23 3.83
C CYS A 47 2.37 -3.11 3.10
N GLY A 48 2.64 -1.88 3.52
CA GLY A 48 1.98 -0.69 3.01
C GLY A 48 2.74 0.59 3.31
N VAL A 49 2.26 1.67 2.72
CA VAL A 49 2.72 3.04 2.94
C VAL A 49 1.52 3.89 3.36
N ILE A 50 1.72 4.69 4.41
CA ILE A 50 0.77 5.69 4.87
C ILE A 50 1.37 7.05 4.53
N SER A 51 0.64 7.91 3.84
CA SER A 51 1.11 9.25 3.50
C SER A 51 0.08 10.32 3.83
N LYS A 52 0.58 11.52 4.15
CA LYS A 52 -0.24 12.70 4.42
C LYS A 52 0.58 13.96 4.13
N THR A 53 -0.07 14.98 3.57
CA THR A 53 0.56 16.30 3.42
C THR A 53 0.39 17.10 4.72
N ILE A 54 1.50 17.50 5.33
CA ILE A 54 1.54 18.30 6.57
C ILE A 54 2.38 19.54 6.26
N ASP A 55 1.83 20.73 6.47
CA ASP A 55 2.48 22.02 6.16
C ASP A 55 3.04 22.15 4.73
N GLY A 56 2.35 21.51 3.76
CA GLY A 56 2.76 21.49 2.35
C GLY A 56 3.85 20.47 2.01
N GLU A 57 4.33 19.69 2.99
CA GLU A 57 5.30 18.61 2.80
C GLU A 57 4.59 17.25 2.82
N LEU A 58 4.87 16.40 1.83
CA LEU A 58 4.41 15.01 1.83
C LEU A 58 5.22 14.19 2.84
N LYS A 59 4.57 13.72 3.90
CA LYS A 59 5.15 12.77 4.86
C LYS A 59 4.68 11.36 4.52
N GLU A 60 5.61 10.41 4.62
CA GLU A 60 5.34 9.00 4.35
C GLU A 60 5.88 8.12 5.47
N TYR A 61 5.14 7.06 5.78
CA TYR A 61 5.49 6.05 6.76
C TYR A 61 5.24 4.67 6.14
N ARG A 62 6.31 3.91 5.91
CA ARG A 62 6.24 2.53 5.42
C ARG A 62 6.18 1.56 6.59
N PHE A 63 5.29 0.58 6.49
CA PHE A 63 5.20 -0.51 7.46
C PHE A 63 5.29 -1.88 6.76
N VAL A 64 5.91 -2.82 7.44
CA VAL A 64 6.01 -4.23 7.03
C VAL A 64 5.62 -5.09 8.23
N ARG A 65 4.73 -6.05 8.01
CA ARG A 65 4.30 -7.01 9.03
C ARG A 65 5.13 -8.29 8.94
N ALA A 66 5.12 -9.12 9.98
CA ALA A 66 5.69 -10.47 9.90
C ALA A 66 4.78 -11.41 9.09
N ASP A 67 3.48 -11.11 9.06
CA ASP A 67 2.44 -11.90 8.40
C ASP A 67 2.63 -11.94 6.87
N ARG A 68 2.46 -13.13 6.29
CA ARG A 68 2.49 -13.38 4.83
C ARG A 68 1.22 -14.10 4.40
N CYS A 69 0.78 -13.86 3.17
CA CYS A 69 -0.43 -14.47 2.61
C CYS A 69 -0.14 -15.16 1.28
N PRO A 70 -0.85 -16.24 0.93
CA PRO A 70 -0.68 -16.88 -0.37
C PRO A 70 -1.17 -15.99 -1.53
N GLY A 71 -2.19 -15.15 -1.28
CA GLY A 71 -2.77 -14.23 -2.27
C GLY A 71 -2.34 -12.78 -2.08
N ILE A 72 -2.14 -12.07 -3.19
CA ILE A 72 -1.83 -10.64 -3.19
C ILE A 72 -3.02 -9.80 -2.68
N GLU A 73 -4.26 -10.19 -3.01
CA GLU A 73 -5.48 -9.49 -2.60
C GLU A 73 -5.72 -9.63 -1.08
N ASP A 74 -5.42 -10.80 -0.52
CA ASP A 74 -5.47 -11.04 0.93
C ASP A 74 -4.44 -10.18 1.66
N ALA A 75 -3.19 -10.20 1.18
CA ALA A 75 -2.11 -9.39 1.74
C ALA A 75 -2.44 -7.90 1.68
N ALA A 76 -3.03 -7.44 0.57
CA ALA A 76 -3.47 -6.07 0.40
C ALA A 76 -4.58 -5.70 1.38
N SER A 77 -5.61 -6.54 1.51
CA SER A 77 -6.74 -6.30 2.41
C SER A 77 -6.28 -6.20 3.87
N ILE A 78 -5.37 -7.08 4.30
CA ILE A 78 -4.80 -7.05 5.64
C ILE A 78 -3.92 -5.80 5.83
N ALA A 79 -3.10 -5.45 4.83
CA ALA A 79 -2.26 -4.25 4.88
C ALA A 79 -3.10 -2.97 5.00
N LEU A 80 -4.18 -2.84 4.22
CA LEU A 80 -5.10 -1.70 4.28
C LEU A 80 -5.76 -1.57 5.65
N ASN A 81 -6.27 -2.67 6.21
CA ASN A 81 -6.85 -2.68 7.55
C ASN A 81 -5.81 -2.30 8.61
N LYS A 82 -4.57 -2.80 8.48
CA LYS A 82 -3.51 -2.45 9.41
C LYS A 82 -3.10 -0.98 9.30
N GLY A 83 -3.06 -0.43 8.08
CA GLY A 83 -2.82 0.99 7.85
C GLY A 83 -3.87 1.86 8.55
N ARG A 84 -5.16 1.49 8.46
CA ARG A 84 -6.24 2.19 9.18
C ARG A 84 -5.99 2.17 10.69
N GLN A 85 -5.66 1.00 11.23
CA GLN A 85 -5.37 0.85 12.66
C GLN A 85 -4.19 1.73 13.10
N ILE A 86 -3.10 1.77 12.32
CA ILE A 86 -1.94 2.63 12.61
C ILE A 86 -2.35 4.11 12.64
N VAL A 87 -3.13 4.56 11.66
CA VAL A 87 -3.67 5.93 11.62
C VAL A 87 -4.56 6.21 12.83
N ASP A 88 -5.40 5.27 13.23
CA ASP A 88 -6.31 5.44 14.36
C ASP A 88 -5.57 5.52 15.71
N GLU A 89 -4.51 4.75 15.90
CA GLU A 89 -3.76 4.68 17.15
C GLU A 89 -2.74 5.83 17.29
N GLN A 90 -2.03 6.14 16.21
CA GLN A 90 -0.87 7.03 16.24
C GLN A 90 -1.13 8.37 15.52
N GLY A 91 -1.96 8.37 14.47
CA GLY A 91 -2.22 9.56 13.67
C GLY A 91 -0.94 10.13 13.06
N GLU A 92 -0.72 11.43 13.19
CA GLU A 92 0.45 12.11 12.63
C GLU A 92 1.77 11.77 13.37
N ARG A 93 1.68 11.23 14.59
CA ARG A 93 2.86 10.83 15.39
C ARG A 93 3.70 9.73 14.73
N ILE A 94 3.18 9.05 13.71
CA ILE A 94 3.93 8.04 12.93
C ILE A 94 5.07 8.65 12.11
N PHE A 95 5.02 9.96 11.84
CA PHE A 95 6.01 10.63 10.99
C PHE A 95 7.21 11.21 11.76
N GLY A 96 7.20 11.14 13.10
CA GLY A 96 8.25 11.71 13.97
C GLY A 96 7.72 12.74 14.94
#